data_AF-A0A1G6YA53-F1
#
_entry.id   AF-A0A1G6YA53-F1
#
_cell.length_a   1.000
_cell.length_b   1.000
_cell.length_c   1.000
_cell.angle_alpha   90.00
_cell.angle_beta   90.00
_cell.angle_gamma   90.00
#
_symmetry.space_group_name_H-M   'P 1'
#
loop_
_entity.id
_entity.type
_entity.pdbx_description
1 polymer ?
#
loop_
_entity_poly.entity_id
_entity_poly.type
_entity_poly.pdbx_seq_one_letter_code
_entity_poly.pdbx_strand_id
1 'polypeptide(L)'
;MTDEQRSEAWTGLVEWVAWLHDRYELSISSRLPECWPQHPGLIEELWALKMWREALYTTDTESGVLIGQEAGGLAQHARYWHTDLRNLFGQIRFYAERCAAEHRGGQPLAERSKTDLKAGWFQADSTNAIAAPASQPTRTARPTSGLPAAEMHRRLELGSARSLDLGDDKYARSFDDWWARDSETGEWNKVTDTDLARRLDSLAATEQP
;
A
#
# COMPACT_ATOMS: atom_id res chain seq x y z
N MET A 1 -7.68 1.05 13.68
CA MET A 1 -6.53 1.90 14.05
C MET A 1 -6.79 2.46 15.43
N THR A 2 -5.90 2.27 16.39
CA THR A 2 -5.95 2.92 17.70
C THR A 2 -5.58 4.40 17.57
N ASP A 3 -5.85 5.21 18.59
CA ASP A 3 -5.46 6.62 18.60
C ASP A 3 -3.93 6.80 18.53
N GLU A 4 -3.18 5.89 19.15
CA GLU A 4 -1.72 5.81 19.06
C GLU A 4 -1.26 5.61 17.61
N GLN A 5 -1.83 4.62 16.92
CA GLN A 5 -1.50 4.32 15.52
C GLN A 5 -1.90 5.48 14.59
N ARG A 6 -2.98 6.21 14.93
CA ARG A 6 -3.41 7.41 14.20
C ARG A 6 -2.39 8.55 14.35
N SER A 7 -1.91 8.76 15.56
CA SER A 7 -0.88 9.77 15.86
C SER A 7 0.43 9.46 15.15
N GLU A 8 0.85 8.19 15.14
CA GLU A 8 2.04 7.74 14.42
C GLU A 8 1.89 7.91 12.91
N ALA A 9 0.74 7.50 12.35
CA ALA A 9 0.41 7.70 10.94
C ALA A 9 0.42 9.19 10.55
N TRP A 10 -0.17 10.05 11.38
CA TRP A 10 -0.16 11.50 11.18
C TRP A 10 1.26 12.07 11.20
N THR A 11 2.07 11.69 12.18
CA THR A 11 3.47 12.09 12.30
C THR A 11 4.25 11.70 11.04
N GLY A 12 4.13 10.45 10.61
CA GLY A 12 4.77 9.96 9.40
C GLY A 12 4.29 10.67 8.13
N LEU A 13 3.02 11.07 8.06
CA LEU A 13 2.50 11.87 6.95
C LEU A 13 3.12 13.27 6.93
N VAL A 14 3.14 13.97 8.07
CA VAL A 14 3.71 15.33 8.18
C VAL A 14 5.19 15.33 7.80
N GLU A 15 5.96 14.34 8.26
CA GLU A 15 7.37 14.20 7.89
C GLU A 15 7.57 13.93 6.41
N TRP A 16 6.74 13.05 5.83
CA TRP A 16 6.79 12.74 4.42
C TRP A 16 6.41 13.94 3.55
N VAL A 17 5.39 14.72 3.94
CA VAL A 17 5.00 15.95 3.26
C VAL A 17 6.11 17.00 3.35
N ALA A 18 6.77 17.15 4.50
CA ALA A 18 7.92 18.04 4.65
C ALA A 18 9.09 17.61 3.73
N TRP A 19 9.38 16.30 3.66
CA TRP A 19 10.35 15.76 2.71
C TRP A 19 9.96 16.06 1.25
N LEU A 20 8.68 15.89 0.89
CA LEU A 20 8.19 16.16 -0.46
C LEU A 20 8.33 17.63 -0.82
N HIS A 21 7.99 18.50 0.12
CA HIS A 21 8.12 19.94 0.01
C HIS A 21 9.58 20.37 -0.27
N ASP A 22 10.53 19.81 0.47
CA ASP A 22 11.95 20.09 0.27
C ASP A 22 12.52 19.44 -1.00
N ARG A 23 12.18 18.19 -1.28
CA ARG A 23 12.76 17.40 -2.37
C ARG A 23 12.33 17.84 -3.77
N TYR A 24 11.13 18.41 -3.88
CA TYR A 24 10.53 18.88 -5.14
C TYR A 24 10.36 20.40 -5.18
N GLU A 25 10.97 21.12 -4.24
CA GLU A 25 10.97 22.58 -4.16
C GLU A 25 9.56 23.19 -4.28
N LEU A 26 8.58 22.56 -3.63
CA LEU A 26 7.17 22.94 -3.75
C LEU A 26 6.89 24.37 -3.23
N SER A 27 7.81 24.92 -2.44
CA SER A 27 7.82 26.30 -1.96
C SER A 27 7.93 27.36 -3.05
N ILE A 28 8.58 27.05 -4.18
CA ILE A 28 8.89 28.08 -5.22
C ILE A 28 7.64 28.48 -6.01
N SER A 29 6.60 27.63 -6.01
CA SER A 29 5.39 27.85 -6.81
C SER A 29 4.08 27.59 -6.05
N SER A 30 4.12 27.62 -4.70
CA SER A 30 2.96 27.39 -3.83
C SER A 30 2.13 26.16 -4.22
N ARG A 31 2.81 25.10 -4.68
CA ARG A 31 2.14 23.92 -5.27
C ARG A 31 1.41 23.07 -4.25
N LEU A 32 1.82 23.15 -2.99
CA LEU A 32 1.13 22.56 -1.86
C LEU A 32 0.78 23.69 -0.88
N PRO A 33 -0.49 23.95 -0.58
CA PRO A 33 -0.86 25.01 0.34
C PRO A 33 -0.44 24.66 1.77
N GLU A 34 -0.03 25.66 2.55
CA GLU A 34 0.28 25.49 3.98
C GLU A 34 -0.92 24.96 4.77
N CYS A 35 -2.13 25.29 4.31
CA CYS A 35 -3.39 24.87 4.89
C CYS A 35 -3.75 23.40 4.62
N TRP A 36 -2.88 22.61 3.96
CA TRP A 36 -3.17 21.21 3.62
C TRP A 36 -3.68 20.36 4.80
N PRO A 37 -3.21 20.53 6.06
CA PRO A 37 -3.73 19.75 7.17
C PRO A 37 -5.19 20.05 7.54
N GLN A 38 -5.76 21.14 7.04
CA GLN A 38 -7.16 21.50 7.25
C GLN A 38 -8.08 21.01 6.12
N HIS A 39 -7.53 20.29 5.13
CA HIS A 39 -8.28 19.82 3.96
C HIS A 39 -8.34 18.29 3.93
N PRO A 40 -9.43 17.66 4.40
CA PRO A 40 -9.56 16.21 4.48
C PRO A 40 -9.28 15.49 3.16
N GLY A 41 -9.87 15.97 2.05
CA GLY A 41 -9.61 15.38 0.73
C GLY A 41 -8.15 15.47 0.30
N LEU A 42 -7.43 16.53 0.67
CA LEU A 42 -6.00 16.65 0.37
C LEU A 42 -5.16 15.72 1.26
N ILE A 43 -5.54 15.53 2.52
CA ILE A 43 -4.91 14.55 3.41
C ILE A 43 -5.05 13.14 2.82
N GLU A 44 -6.23 12.76 2.31
CA GLU A 44 -6.46 11.46 1.70
C GLU A 44 -5.57 11.22 0.47
N GLU A 45 -5.48 12.19 -0.44
CA GLU A 45 -4.62 12.08 -1.63
C GLU A 45 -3.13 11.98 -1.27
N LEU A 46 -2.66 12.81 -0.33
CA LEU A 46 -1.28 12.78 0.14
C LEU A 46 -0.97 11.45 0.84
N TRP A 47 -1.90 10.95 1.64
CA TRP A 47 -1.78 9.67 2.31
C TRP A 47 -1.70 8.51 1.32
N ALA A 48 -2.60 8.46 0.33
CA ALA A 48 -2.58 7.44 -0.71
C ALA A 48 -1.26 7.47 -1.50
N LEU A 49 -0.77 8.66 -1.84
CA LEU A 49 0.48 8.84 -2.57
C LEU A 49 1.72 8.43 -1.76
N LYS A 50 1.72 8.68 -0.44
CA LYS A 50 2.72 8.20 0.51
C LYS A 50 2.73 6.67 0.54
N MET A 51 1.58 6.06 0.78
CA MET A 51 1.44 4.60 0.87
C MET A 51 1.87 3.91 -0.43
N TRP A 52 1.53 4.48 -1.58
CA TRP A 52 1.99 3.97 -2.87
C TRP A 52 3.51 4.05 -2.98
N ARG A 53 4.14 5.17 -2.61
CA ARG A 53 5.61 5.29 -2.61
C ARG A 53 6.26 4.25 -1.71
N GLU A 54 5.73 4.06 -0.50
CA GLU A 54 6.25 3.07 0.44
C GLU A 54 6.13 1.66 -0.13
N ALA A 55 4.99 1.30 -0.72
CA ALA A 55 4.82 0.02 -1.39
C ALA A 55 5.81 -0.20 -2.55
N LEU A 56 6.17 0.87 -3.28
CA LEU A 56 7.15 0.79 -4.38
C LEU A 56 8.58 0.58 -3.88
N TYR A 57 8.99 1.30 -2.85
CA TYR A 57 10.38 1.33 -2.40
C TYR A 57 10.68 0.44 -1.20
N THR A 58 9.67 -0.20 -0.62
CA THR A 58 9.82 -1.25 0.40
C THR A 58 9.81 -2.60 -0.32
N THR A 59 10.92 -2.90 -1.00
CA THR A 59 11.18 -4.24 -1.55
C THR A 59 12.10 -4.96 -0.58
N ASP A 60 11.76 -6.21 -0.26
CA ASP A 60 12.54 -7.10 0.61
C ASP A 60 14.01 -7.12 0.16
N THR A 61 14.89 -6.52 0.97
CA THR A 61 16.30 -6.28 0.63
C THR A 61 17.17 -7.54 0.73
N GLU A 62 16.60 -8.70 1.11
CA GLU A 62 17.36 -9.95 1.22
C GLU A 62 17.78 -10.54 -0.13
N SER A 63 17.05 -10.27 -1.22
CA SER A 63 17.34 -10.89 -2.52
C SER A 63 18.22 -10.06 -3.45
N GLY A 64 18.75 -8.92 -2.97
CA GLY A 64 19.69 -8.02 -3.63
C GLY A 64 19.86 -8.21 -5.15
N VAL A 65 19.25 -7.30 -5.92
CA VAL A 65 19.25 -7.16 -7.39
C VAL A 65 17.97 -7.70 -8.06
N LEU A 66 17.02 -6.79 -8.31
CA LEU A 66 15.97 -6.99 -9.31
C LEU A 66 16.63 -7.01 -10.70
N ILE A 67 16.52 -8.11 -11.45
CA ILE A 67 17.06 -8.26 -12.81
C ILE A 67 15.90 -8.44 -13.80
N GLY A 68 16.01 -7.88 -15.00
CA GLY A 68 15.06 -8.14 -16.09
C GLY A 68 13.67 -7.49 -15.93
N GLN A 69 12.60 -8.24 -16.19
CA GLN A 69 11.21 -7.73 -16.26
C GLN A 69 10.71 -7.14 -14.94
N GLU A 70 11.14 -7.66 -13.79
CA GLU A 70 10.75 -7.16 -12.46
C GLU A 70 11.34 -5.77 -12.17
N ALA A 71 12.60 -5.55 -12.55
CA ALA A 71 13.23 -4.23 -12.50
C ALA A 71 12.56 -3.24 -13.47
N GLY A 72 12.21 -3.71 -14.67
CA GLY A 72 11.45 -2.92 -15.64
C GLY A 72 10.06 -2.52 -15.15
N GLY A 73 9.35 -3.45 -14.50
CA GLY A 73 8.06 -3.20 -13.84
C GLY A 73 8.18 -2.15 -12.75
N LEU A 74 9.13 -2.30 -11.83
CA LEU A 74 9.37 -1.31 -10.77
C LEU A 74 9.69 0.09 -11.33
N ALA A 75 10.56 0.17 -12.33
CA ALA A 75 10.90 1.44 -12.98
C ALA A 75 9.68 2.10 -13.63
N GLN A 76 8.78 1.33 -14.23
CA GLN A 76 7.56 1.84 -14.82
C GLN A 76 6.57 2.34 -13.75
N HIS A 77 6.40 1.58 -12.66
CA HIS A 77 5.56 2.03 -11.54
C HIS A 77 6.11 3.30 -10.86
N ALA A 78 7.43 3.43 -10.73
CA ALA A 78 8.05 4.66 -10.24
C ALA A 78 7.74 5.86 -11.15
N ARG A 79 7.76 5.68 -12.48
CA ARG A 79 7.38 6.74 -13.44
C ARG A 79 5.90 7.13 -13.32
N TYR A 80 5.01 6.16 -13.10
CA TYR A 80 3.60 6.44 -12.86
C TYR A 80 3.40 7.23 -11.57
N TRP A 81 4.04 6.81 -10.48
CA TRP A 81 4.01 7.55 -9.22
C TRP A 81 4.47 9.01 -9.38
N HIS A 82 5.56 9.26 -10.11
CA HIS A 82 6.01 10.62 -10.40
C HIS A 82 5.04 11.42 -11.29
N THR A 83 4.24 10.74 -12.11
CA THR A 83 3.22 11.38 -12.95
C THR A 83 2.02 11.77 -12.10
N ASP A 84 1.54 10.89 -11.23
CA ASP A 84 0.43 11.20 -10.33
C ASP A 84 0.78 12.25 -9.29
N LEU A 85 2.02 12.25 -8.78
CA LEU A 85 2.53 13.35 -7.95
C LEU A 85 2.37 14.71 -8.65
N ARG A 86 2.75 14.80 -9.93
CA ARG A 86 2.63 16.05 -10.70
C ARG A 86 1.17 16.41 -10.98
N ASN A 87 0.33 15.41 -11.25
CA ASN A 87 -1.11 15.60 -11.47
C ASN A 87 -1.78 16.15 -10.21
N LEU A 88 -1.51 15.57 -9.04
CA LEU A 88 -2.01 16.04 -7.75
C LEU A 88 -1.66 17.52 -7.54
N PHE A 89 -0.42 17.93 -7.78
CA PHE A 89 -0.03 19.33 -7.66
C PHE A 89 -0.70 20.25 -8.68
N GLY A 90 -1.01 19.78 -9.88
CA GLY A 90 -1.83 20.52 -10.84
C GLY A 90 -3.30 20.65 -10.43
N GLN A 91 -3.78 19.72 -9.61
CA GLN A 91 -5.18 19.58 -9.20
C GLN A 91 -5.46 20.03 -7.76
N ILE A 92 -4.43 20.37 -6.99
CA ILE A 92 -4.55 20.72 -5.56
C ILE A 92 -5.59 21.81 -5.29
N ARG A 93 -5.76 22.74 -6.24
CA ARG A 93 -6.78 23.78 -6.16
C ARG A 93 -8.19 23.22 -6.00
N PHE A 94 -8.52 22.05 -6.57
CA PHE A 94 -9.84 21.41 -6.45
C PHE A 94 -10.13 20.98 -5.01
N TYR A 95 -9.10 20.57 -4.27
CA TYR A 95 -9.21 20.18 -2.86
C TYR A 95 -9.16 21.38 -1.91
N ALA A 96 -8.77 22.55 -2.42
CA ALA A 96 -8.53 23.77 -1.66
C ALA A 96 -9.16 25.03 -2.32
N GLU A 97 -10.28 24.89 -3.05
CA GLU A 97 -10.85 25.97 -3.88
C GLU A 97 -11.20 27.20 -3.03
N ARG A 98 -11.65 26.98 -1.79
CA ARG A 98 -11.96 28.06 -0.84
C ARG A 98 -10.75 28.56 -0.06
N CYS A 99 -9.62 27.81 -0.03
CA CYS A 99 -8.43 28.26 0.70
C CYS A 99 -7.80 29.51 0.05
N ALA A 100 -7.82 29.60 -1.30
CA ALA A 100 -7.34 30.79 -2.02
C ALA A 100 -8.17 32.06 -1.78
N ALA A 101 -9.46 31.91 -1.44
CA ALA A 101 -10.36 33.03 -1.19
C ALA A 101 -10.34 33.50 0.28
N GLU A 102 -10.22 32.56 1.23
CA GLU A 102 -10.39 32.79 2.67
C GLU A 102 -9.06 33.00 3.43
N HIS A 103 -7.90 32.55 2.92
CA HIS A 103 -6.59 32.67 3.61
C HIS A 103 -5.66 33.77 3.07
N ARG A 104 -6.22 34.89 2.63
CA ARG A 104 -5.50 36.00 1.97
C ARG A 104 -4.49 36.76 2.85
N GLY A 105 -4.15 36.27 4.05
CA GLY A 105 -3.40 36.99 5.08
C GLY A 105 -2.25 36.23 5.74
N GLY A 106 -1.75 35.13 5.15
CA GLY A 106 -0.47 34.54 5.58
C GLY A 106 0.69 35.44 5.18
N GLN A 107 1.71 35.61 6.05
CA GLN A 107 2.95 36.26 5.65
C GLN A 107 3.56 35.55 4.43
N PRO A 108 4.30 36.28 3.57
CA PRO A 108 5.04 35.68 2.47
C PRO A 108 5.93 34.53 2.94
N LEU A 109 5.88 33.38 2.24
CA LEU A 109 6.66 32.17 2.51
C LEU A 109 8.17 32.41 2.64
N ALA A 110 8.71 33.43 1.98
CA ALA A 110 10.12 33.81 2.09
C ALA A 110 10.52 34.35 3.47
N GLU A 111 9.53 34.78 4.27
CA GLU A 111 9.74 35.41 5.58
C GLU A 111 9.60 34.44 6.76
N ARG A 112 9.15 33.19 6.53
CA ARG A 112 8.96 32.18 7.58
C ARG A 112 9.99 31.07 7.49
N SER A 113 10.52 30.68 8.65
CA SER A 113 11.40 29.52 8.74
C SER A 113 10.63 28.24 8.41
N LYS A 114 11.23 27.35 7.60
CA LYS A 114 10.68 26.01 7.30
C LYS A 114 10.36 25.20 8.57
N THR A 115 11.12 25.44 9.64
CA THR A 115 10.94 24.83 10.95
C THR A 115 9.60 25.22 11.59
N ASP A 116 9.19 26.49 11.45
CA ASP A 116 7.96 27.00 12.05
C ASP A 116 6.72 26.45 11.33
N LEU A 117 6.84 26.25 10.00
CA LEU A 117 5.80 25.64 9.18
C LEU A 117 5.56 24.17 9.55
N LYS A 118 6.63 23.37 9.64
CA LYS A 118 6.54 21.95 10.01
C LYS A 118 5.95 21.77 11.41
N ALA A 119 6.32 22.63 12.36
CA ALA A 119 5.73 22.63 13.70
C ALA A 119 4.22 22.87 13.68
N GLY A 120 3.74 23.81 12.86
CA GLY A 120 2.31 24.07 12.68
C GLY A 120 1.54 22.86 12.14
N TRP A 121 2.13 22.08 11.23
CA TRP A 121 1.50 20.87 10.69
C TRP A 121 1.37 19.74 11.72
N PHE A 122 2.36 19.59 12.60
CA PHE A 122 2.27 18.60 13.68
C PHE A 122 1.13 18.90 14.68
N GLN A 123 0.81 20.18 14.89
CA GLN A 123 -0.25 20.60 15.79
C GLN A 123 -1.65 20.56 15.16
N ALA A 124 -1.76 20.27 13.87
CA ALA A 124 -3.05 20.16 13.20
C ALA A 124 -3.78 18.87 13.58
N ASP A 125 -5.11 18.90 13.47
CA ASP A 125 -5.98 17.82 13.91
C ASP A 125 -5.85 16.56 13.04
N SER A 126 -5.21 15.55 13.62
CA SER A 126 -4.97 14.23 13.01
C SER A 126 -6.22 13.38 12.78
N THR A 127 -7.37 13.77 13.35
CA THR A 127 -8.62 13.01 13.22
C THR A 127 -9.39 13.32 11.94
N ASN A 128 -9.06 14.42 11.25
CA ASN A 128 -9.86 14.96 10.16
C ASN A 128 -9.87 14.12 8.86
N ALA A 129 -8.98 13.15 8.65
CA ALA A 129 -9.03 12.35 7.41
C ALA A 129 -8.21 11.06 7.35
N ILE A 130 -7.27 10.78 8.27
CA ILE A 130 -6.51 9.54 8.21
C ILE A 130 -7.36 8.40 8.74
N ALA A 131 -8.26 7.88 7.91
CA ALA A 131 -8.71 6.50 8.04
C ALA A 131 -7.51 5.61 7.68
N ALA A 132 -7.13 4.71 8.58
CA ALA A 132 -6.12 3.72 8.24
C ALA A 132 -6.51 3.03 6.93
N PRO A 133 -5.58 2.84 5.98
CA PRO A 133 -5.72 1.69 5.11
C PRO A 133 -5.75 0.52 6.08
N ALA A 134 -6.88 -0.21 6.14
CA ALA A 134 -6.99 -1.43 6.94
C ALA A 134 -5.69 -2.19 6.74
N SER A 135 -4.98 -2.50 7.84
CA SER A 135 -3.67 -3.14 7.82
C SER A 135 -3.67 -4.11 6.66
N GLN A 136 -2.90 -3.80 5.60
CA GLN A 136 -2.84 -4.69 4.46
C GLN A 136 -2.55 -6.05 5.07
N PRO A 137 -3.36 -7.09 4.79
CA PRO A 137 -3.03 -8.42 5.25
C PRO A 137 -1.59 -8.60 4.83
N THR A 138 -0.72 -8.81 5.83
CA THR A 138 0.72 -8.98 5.67
C THR A 138 0.90 -9.70 4.35
N ARG A 139 1.57 -9.09 3.38
CA ARG A 139 1.78 -9.73 2.07
C ARG A 139 2.56 -10.99 2.39
N THR A 140 1.84 -12.10 2.62
CA THR A 140 2.39 -13.32 3.17
C THR A 140 3.42 -13.72 2.14
N ALA A 141 4.70 -13.65 2.52
CA ALA A 141 5.78 -14.11 1.66
C ALA A 141 5.35 -15.49 1.15
N ARG A 142 5.45 -15.71 -0.17
CA ARG A 142 4.99 -16.95 -0.79
C ARG A 142 5.63 -18.10 -0.02
N PRO A 143 4.85 -18.91 0.70
CA PRO A 143 5.44 -19.96 1.50
C PRO A 143 6.08 -20.96 0.54
N THR A 144 7.32 -21.31 0.83
CA THR A 144 8.11 -22.19 -0.05
C THR A 144 7.79 -23.67 0.15
N SER A 145 7.24 -24.03 1.32
CA SER A 145 7.00 -25.43 1.69
C SER A 145 5.72 -25.65 2.50
N GLY A 146 5.42 -24.80 3.48
CA GLY A 146 4.29 -24.97 4.40
C GLY A 146 3.46 -23.70 4.57
N LEU A 147 2.15 -23.86 4.64
CA LEU A 147 1.16 -22.82 4.84
C LEU A 147 0.24 -23.20 6.02
N PRO A 148 0.12 -22.35 7.06
CA PRO A 148 -0.77 -22.63 8.19
C PRO A 148 -2.24 -22.76 7.78
N ALA A 149 -2.98 -23.64 8.44
CA ALA A 149 -4.41 -23.88 8.17
C ALA A 149 -5.25 -22.59 8.24
N ALA A 150 -4.99 -21.73 9.22
CA ALA A 150 -5.71 -20.47 9.40
C ALA A 150 -5.50 -19.50 8.22
N GLU A 151 -4.30 -19.51 7.62
CA GLU A 151 -4.01 -18.67 6.45
C GLU A 151 -4.68 -19.22 5.19
N MET A 152 -4.64 -20.55 4.97
CA MET A 152 -5.37 -21.14 3.84
C MET A 152 -6.89 -20.91 3.95
N HIS A 153 -7.45 -21.03 5.16
CA HIS A 153 -8.87 -20.78 5.41
C HIS A 153 -9.26 -19.34 5.04
N ARG A 154 -8.49 -18.35 5.53
CA ARG A 154 -8.68 -16.94 5.17
C ARG A 154 -8.62 -16.72 3.65
N ARG A 155 -7.70 -17.39 2.96
CA ARG A 155 -7.54 -17.24 1.51
C ARG A 155 -8.71 -17.83 0.72
N LEU A 156 -9.30 -18.92 1.20
CA LEU A 156 -10.53 -19.49 0.65
C LEU A 156 -11.73 -18.54 0.86
N GLU A 157 -11.90 -17.96 2.06
CA GLU A 157 -12.95 -16.98 2.33
C GLU A 157 -12.85 -15.74 1.43
N LEU A 158 -11.63 -15.27 1.17
CA LEU A 158 -11.35 -14.13 0.30
C LEU A 158 -11.40 -14.45 -1.20
N GLY A 159 -11.64 -15.70 -1.60
CA GLY A 159 -11.65 -16.13 -3.00
C GLY A 159 -10.27 -16.12 -3.69
N SER A 160 -9.20 -15.93 -2.92
CA SER A 160 -7.79 -15.93 -3.37
C SER A 160 -7.14 -17.32 -3.36
N ALA A 161 -7.89 -18.33 -2.92
CA ALA A 161 -7.60 -19.75 -3.06
C ALA A 161 -8.85 -20.49 -3.52
N ARG A 162 -8.68 -21.63 -4.21
CA ARG A 162 -9.78 -22.52 -4.61
C ARG A 162 -9.53 -23.91 -4.04
N SER A 163 -10.49 -24.46 -3.31
CA SER A 163 -10.43 -25.84 -2.80
C SER A 163 -10.82 -26.83 -3.88
N LEU A 164 -10.21 -28.01 -3.82
CA LEU A 164 -10.54 -29.20 -4.60
C LEU A 164 -10.51 -30.39 -3.64
N ASP A 165 -11.66 -30.98 -3.38
CA ASP A 165 -11.78 -32.14 -2.49
C ASP A 165 -11.71 -33.43 -3.33
N LEU A 166 -10.75 -34.31 -3.04
CA LEU A 166 -10.54 -35.57 -3.76
C LEU A 166 -10.59 -36.74 -2.78
N GLY A 167 -11.80 -37.25 -2.53
CA GLY A 167 -12.02 -38.29 -1.53
C GLY A 167 -11.77 -37.75 -0.13
N ASP A 168 -10.88 -38.39 0.62
CA ASP A 168 -10.49 -37.96 1.97
C ASP A 168 -9.38 -36.89 1.96
N ASP A 169 -8.70 -36.71 0.83
CA ASP A 169 -7.63 -35.74 0.67
C ASP A 169 -8.17 -34.38 0.23
N LYS A 170 -7.68 -33.31 0.88
CA LYS A 170 -8.06 -31.94 0.56
C LYS A 170 -6.93 -31.20 -0.13
N TYR A 171 -7.22 -30.67 -1.31
CA TYR A 171 -6.29 -29.87 -2.08
C TYR A 171 -6.80 -28.43 -2.20
N ALA A 172 -5.89 -27.48 -2.36
CA ALA A 172 -6.23 -26.10 -2.64
C ALA A 172 -5.21 -25.46 -3.57
N ARG A 173 -5.68 -24.67 -4.53
CA ARG A 173 -4.83 -23.85 -5.39
C ARG A 173 -4.68 -22.47 -4.78
N SER A 174 -3.45 -22.07 -4.48
CA SER A 174 -3.15 -20.71 -4.01
C SER A 174 -1.70 -20.33 -4.30
N PHE A 175 -1.44 -19.03 -4.52
CA PHE A 175 -0.12 -18.54 -4.95
C PHE A 175 0.39 -19.23 -6.23
N ASP A 176 -0.51 -19.57 -7.16
CA ASP A 176 -0.24 -20.35 -8.37
C ASP A 176 0.34 -21.76 -8.14
N ASP A 177 0.35 -22.25 -6.90
CA ASP A 177 0.77 -23.59 -6.52
C ASP A 177 -0.41 -24.43 -6.01
N TRP A 178 -0.23 -25.74 -6.06
CA TRP A 178 -1.09 -26.70 -5.40
C TRP A 178 -0.60 -26.97 -3.98
N TRP A 179 -1.54 -27.06 -3.05
CA TRP A 179 -1.31 -27.34 -1.64
C TRP A 179 -2.16 -28.55 -1.25
N ALA A 180 -1.58 -29.47 -0.50
CA ALA A 180 -2.26 -30.62 0.08
C ALA A 180 -2.38 -30.42 1.59
N ARG A 181 -3.55 -30.69 2.15
CA ARG A 181 -3.77 -30.63 3.59
C ARG A 181 -3.27 -31.91 4.24
N ASP A 182 -2.36 -31.77 5.19
CA ASP A 182 -1.93 -32.84 6.07
C ASP A 182 -3.08 -33.25 7.00
N SER A 183 -3.38 -34.55 7.05
CA SER A 183 -4.48 -35.11 7.82
C SER A 183 -4.20 -35.20 9.33
N GLU A 184 -2.91 -35.23 9.73
CA GLU A 184 -2.48 -35.32 11.13
C GLU A 184 -2.30 -33.93 11.74
N THR A 185 -1.61 -33.04 11.03
CA THR A 185 -1.28 -31.69 11.54
C THR A 185 -2.31 -30.64 11.14
N GLY A 186 -3.09 -30.90 10.09
CA GLY A 186 -4.05 -29.96 9.52
C GLY A 186 -3.41 -28.81 8.73
N GLU A 187 -2.08 -28.77 8.65
CA GLU A 187 -1.31 -27.78 7.89
C GLU A 187 -1.35 -28.06 6.38
N TRP A 188 -1.01 -27.07 5.58
CA TRP A 188 -0.99 -27.19 4.13
C TRP A 188 0.44 -27.27 3.63
N ASN A 189 0.78 -28.36 2.96
CA ASN A 189 2.09 -28.58 2.37
C ASN A 189 2.03 -28.35 0.87
N LYS A 190 3.05 -27.68 0.33
CA LYS A 190 3.15 -27.45 -1.11
C LYS A 190 3.33 -28.79 -1.83
N VAL A 191 2.51 -29.02 -2.85
CA VAL A 191 2.65 -30.18 -3.74
C VAL A 191 3.89 -29.96 -4.62
N THR A 192 4.96 -30.71 -4.35
CA THR A 192 6.20 -30.66 -5.14
C THR A 192 6.21 -31.64 -6.31
N ASP A 193 5.31 -32.63 -6.31
CA ASP A 193 5.15 -33.57 -7.41
C ASP A 193 4.46 -32.90 -8.60
N THR A 194 5.21 -32.70 -9.67
CA THR A 194 4.75 -32.05 -10.91
C THR A 194 3.69 -32.85 -11.66
N ASP A 195 3.70 -34.19 -11.57
CA ASP A 195 2.70 -35.02 -12.24
C ASP A 195 1.37 -34.99 -11.48
N LEU A 196 1.43 -34.98 -10.15
CA LEU A 196 0.26 -34.76 -9.31
C LEU A 196 -0.33 -33.35 -9.55
N ALA A 197 0.49 -32.30 -9.55
CA ALA A 197 0.03 -30.94 -9.82
C ALA A 197 -0.70 -30.81 -11.18
N ARG A 198 -0.19 -31.47 -12.23
CA ARG A 198 -0.82 -31.48 -13.57
C ARG A 198 -2.16 -32.22 -13.59
N ARG A 199 -2.29 -33.29 -12.79
CA ARG A 199 -3.57 -34.00 -12.63
C ARG A 199 -4.59 -33.12 -11.90
N LEU A 200 -4.18 -32.43 -10.84
CA LEU A 200 -5.03 -31.49 -10.11
C LEU A 200 -5.50 -30.33 -10.99
N ASP A 201 -4.63 -29.81 -11.86
CA ASP A 201 -5.02 -28.80 -12.88
C ASP A 201 -6.12 -29.32 -13.81
N SER A 202 -5.99 -30.58 -14.25
CA SER A 202 -6.95 -31.21 -15.16
C SER A 202 -8.31 -31.43 -14.47
N LEU A 203 -8.29 -31.84 -13.20
CA LEU A 203 -9.49 -32.07 -12.39
C LEU A 203 -10.20 -30.76 -12.02
N ALA A 204 -9.45 -29.72 -11.66
CA ALA A 204 -10.00 -28.40 -11.36
C ALA A 204 -10.62 -27.72 -12.59
N ALA A 205 -10.12 -28.02 -13.80
CA ALA A 205 -10.70 -27.52 -15.04
C ALA A 205 -12.02 -28.21 -15.39
N THR A 206 -12.23 -29.47 -14.97
CA THR A 206 -13.49 -30.21 -15.18
C THR A 206 -14.61 -29.84 -14.21
N GLU A 207 -14.30 -29.17 -13.08
CA GLU A 207 -15.30 -28.71 -12.10
C GLU A 207 -15.86 -27.29 -12.38
N GLN A 208 -15.42 -26.61 -13.46
CA GLN A 208 -16.03 -25.35 -13.88
C GLN A 208 -17.21 -25.62 -14.84
N PRO A 209 -18.46 -25.26 -14.47
CA PRO A 209 -19.58 -25.25 -15.40
C PRO A 209 -19.44 -24.18 -16.48
#